data_AF-A0A534A8W5-F1
#
_entry.id   AF-A0A534A8W5-F1
#
_cell.length_a   1.000
_cell.length_b   1.000
_cell.length_c   1.000
_cell.angle_alpha   90.00
_cell.angle_beta   90.00
_cell.angle_gamma   90.00
#
_symmetry.space_group_name_H-M   'P 1'
#
loop_
_entity.id
_entity.type
_entity.pdbx_description
1 polymer ?
#
loop_
_entity_poly.entity_id
_entity_poly.type
_entity_poly.pdbx_seq_one_letter_code
_entity_poly.pdbx_strand_id
1 'polypeptide(L)'
;MPRVHYEPQARPPPHAGILGHVSSTRAVTPRLGVLSLILAVQSLAAPAINNARSAADQPGAAQLTAHRPRVGLVLSGGGARGAAHIGVLKILEQMRVPIDAIAGTSMGAVVGGLYASGLSARDVEKIMTSINWQDAFRDRPPREDLTLRRKQEDESFLVKFPLGVRAGRILLPK
;
A
#
# COMPACT_ATOMS: atom_id res chain seq x y z
N MET A 1 -33.36 45.42 -17.78
CA MET A 1 -32.44 45.80 -18.87
C MET A 1 -31.13 45.05 -18.72
N PRO A 2 -30.63 44.34 -19.75
CA PRO A 2 -29.33 43.69 -19.75
C PRO A 2 -28.25 44.66 -20.29
N ARG A 3 -27.01 44.55 -19.81
CA ARG A 3 -25.85 45.07 -20.57
C ARG A 3 -24.70 44.09 -20.54
N VAL A 4 -24.20 43.87 -21.75
CA VAL A 4 -23.32 42.82 -22.26
C VAL A 4 -21.87 43.32 -22.26
N HIS A 5 -20.96 42.42 -21.92
CA HIS A 5 -19.52 42.28 -22.21
C HIS A 5 -18.70 43.45 -22.79
N TYR A 6 -17.45 43.55 -22.31
CA TYR A 6 -16.31 43.71 -23.22
C TYR A 6 -15.01 43.14 -22.61
N GLU A 7 -14.36 42.25 -23.36
CA GLU A 7 -12.97 41.80 -23.21
C GLU A 7 -12.20 42.31 -24.43
N PRO A 8 -10.99 42.86 -24.27
CA PRO A 8 -10.06 42.98 -25.39
C PRO A 8 -8.73 42.27 -25.12
N GLN A 9 -8.36 41.40 -26.06
CA GLN A 9 -7.07 40.75 -26.21
C GLN A 9 -6.00 41.66 -26.85
N ALA A 10 -4.79 41.59 -26.28
CA ALA A 10 -3.45 41.42 -26.89
C ALA A 10 -2.70 42.49 -27.74
N ARG A 11 -1.40 42.60 -27.39
CA ARG A 11 -0.14 42.74 -28.20
C ARG A 11 0.29 44.14 -28.71
N PRO A 12 1.56 44.36 -29.18
CA PRO A 12 2.89 43.73 -28.93
C PRO A 12 4.03 44.81 -28.67
N PRO A 13 5.35 44.47 -28.60
CA PRO A 13 6.44 45.29 -28.02
C PRO A 13 7.29 46.07 -29.04
N PRO A 14 8.32 46.84 -28.61
CA PRO A 14 9.67 46.69 -29.19
C PRO A 14 10.82 46.85 -28.15
N HIS A 15 11.86 46.00 -28.17
CA HIS A 15 13.21 46.22 -28.75
C HIS A 15 13.97 47.42 -28.13
N ALA A 16 15.27 47.45 -27.92
CA ALA A 16 16.42 46.55 -27.94
C ALA A 16 17.60 47.43 -27.47
N GLY A 17 18.60 46.87 -26.79
CA GLY A 17 19.84 47.57 -26.46
C GLY A 17 20.83 46.56 -25.89
N ILE A 18 21.64 45.89 -26.71
CA ILE A 18 22.91 46.32 -27.33
C ILE A 18 24.13 46.02 -26.45
N LEU A 19 24.89 45.05 -26.97
CA LEU A 19 26.35 44.83 -27.00
C LEU A 19 27.15 44.57 -25.71
N GLY A 20 27.97 43.51 -25.79
CA GLY A 20 29.18 43.34 -24.99
C GLY A 20 29.73 41.92 -24.97
N HIS A 21 30.33 41.45 -26.07
CA HIS A 21 31.10 40.21 -26.13
C HIS A 21 32.50 40.42 -25.53
N VAL A 22 32.92 39.62 -24.54
CA VAL A 22 34.31 39.12 -24.41
C VAL A 22 34.31 37.72 -23.77
N SER A 23 35.05 36.82 -24.42
CA SER A 23 35.26 35.39 -24.19
C SER A 23 35.83 34.99 -22.82
N SER A 24 35.57 33.75 -22.38
CA SER A 24 36.60 32.71 -22.17
C SER A 24 36.17 31.66 -21.12
N THR A 25 36.04 30.40 -21.58
CA THR A 25 36.38 29.15 -20.88
C THR A 25 35.78 28.85 -19.49
N ARG A 26 34.84 27.92 -19.44
CA ARG A 26 35.03 26.57 -18.85
C ARG A 26 33.76 25.74 -18.97
N ALA A 27 33.95 24.51 -19.44
CA ALA A 27 32.94 23.48 -19.55
C ALA A 27 32.46 22.99 -18.17
N VAL A 28 31.19 22.58 -18.07
CA VAL A 28 30.74 21.19 -17.83
C VAL A 28 29.24 21.21 -17.51
N THR A 29 28.51 20.42 -18.28
CA THR A 29 27.06 20.23 -18.35
C THR A 29 26.57 19.17 -17.33
N PRO A 30 25.26 18.83 -17.20
CA PRO A 30 24.53 18.98 -15.94
C PRO A 30 23.96 17.66 -15.38
N ARG A 31 23.11 17.81 -14.35
CA ARG A 31 22.04 16.90 -13.85
C ARG A 31 22.43 15.97 -12.68
N LEU A 32 22.09 16.42 -11.48
CA LEU A 32 21.93 15.55 -10.30
C LEU A 32 20.69 14.66 -10.51
N GLY A 33 20.94 13.42 -10.88
CA GLY A 33 20.00 12.31 -10.80
C GLY A 33 20.19 11.52 -9.50
N VAL A 34 19.06 11.26 -8.83
CA VAL A 34 18.69 10.04 -8.09
C VAL A 34 19.81 9.25 -7.40
N LEU A 35 19.82 9.33 -6.08
CA LEU A 35 20.68 8.59 -5.15
C LEU A 35 20.26 7.11 -5.07
N SER A 36 20.90 6.23 -5.84
CA SER A 36 20.83 4.77 -5.67
C SER A 36 22.06 4.29 -4.92
N LEU A 37 21.86 3.81 -3.68
CA LEU A 37 22.89 3.21 -2.84
C LEU A 37 23.08 1.73 -3.23
N ILE A 38 24.12 1.46 -4.03
CA ILE A 38 24.68 0.11 -4.23
C ILE A 38 26.08 0.14 -3.61
N LEU A 39 26.35 -0.71 -2.61
CA LEU A 39 27.72 -0.98 -2.16
C LEU A 39 28.04 -2.46 -2.36
N ALA A 40 29.08 -2.67 -3.17
CA ALA A 40 29.65 -3.94 -3.57
C ALA A 40 30.69 -4.45 -2.56
N VAL A 41 30.83 -5.77 -2.43
CA VAL A 41 32.09 -6.42 -2.08
C VAL A 41 32.22 -7.70 -2.92
N GLN A 42 33.14 -7.70 -3.89
CA GLN A 42 33.66 -8.87 -4.59
C GLN A 42 35.02 -9.24 -3.96
N SER A 43 35.22 -10.50 -3.57
CA SER A 43 35.94 -11.58 -4.30
C SER A 43 37.46 -11.58 -4.09
N LEU A 44 37.97 -12.69 -3.54
CA LEU A 44 39.38 -13.08 -3.61
C LEU A 44 39.43 -14.52 -4.15
N ALA A 45 40.10 -14.68 -5.28
CA ALA A 45 40.24 -15.94 -6.00
C ALA A 45 41.45 -16.75 -5.53
N ALA A 46 41.37 -18.07 -5.64
CA ALA A 46 42.52 -18.94 -5.90
C ALA A 46 42.09 -20.09 -6.85
N PRO A 47 42.88 -20.45 -7.87
CA PRO A 47 42.58 -21.56 -8.76
C PRO A 47 43.18 -22.87 -8.23
N ALA A 48 42.44 -23.97 -8.31
CA ALA A 48 43.00 -25.32 -8.22
C ALA A 48 42.58 -26.11 -9.45
N ILE A 49 43.59 -26.64 -10.13
CA ILE A 49 43.57 -27.26 -11.45
C ILE A 49 43.20 -28.76 -11.34
N ASN A 50 42.34 -29.20 -12.27
CA ASN A 50 42.06 -30.57 -12.77
C ASN A 50 41.75 -31.74 -11.81
N ASN A 51 40.66 -32.44 -12.13
CA ASN A 51 40.76 -33.71 -12.85
C ASN A 51 39.50 -34.04 -13.66
N ALA A 52 39.74 -34.67 -14.80
CA ALA A 52 38.84 -34.87 -15.92
C ALA A 52 37.79 -35.96 -15.70
N ARG A 53 36.67 -35.82 -16.43
CA ARG A 53 35.85 -36.85 -17.08
C ARG A 53 35.80 -38.23 -16.40
N SER A 54 34.62 -38.59 -15.90
CA SER A 54 33.77 -39.65 -16.48
C SER A 54 32.71 -40.07 -15.46
N ALA A 55 31.48 -39.63 -15.69
CA ALA A 55 30.26 -40.27 -15.19
C ALA A 55 29.07 -39.82 -16.05
N ALA A 56 29.25 -39.90 -17.37
CA ALA A 56 28.12 -39.97 -18.28
C ALA A 56 27.69 -41.45 -18.33
N ASP A 57 27.03 -41.93 -17.28
CA ASP A 57 26.15 -43.11 -17.33
C ASP A 57 25.32 -43.25 -16.03
N GLN A 58 24.32 -42.38 -15.88
CA GLN A 58 23.10 -42.70 -15.13
C GLN A 58 21.94 -41.84 -15.69
N PRO A 59 21.04 -42.37 -16.53
CA PRO A 59 19.74 -41.77 -16.74
C PRO A 59 18.86 -42.10 -15.52
N GLY A 60 19.23 -41.53 -14.37
CA GLY A 60 18.61 -41.76 -13.07
C GLY A 60 17.86 -40.54 -12.58
N ALA A 61 16.59 -40.45 -12.96
CA ALA A 61 15.49 -39.89 -12.16
C ALA A 61 15.79 -38.67 -11.27
N ALA A 62 16.10 -37.53 -11.88
CA ALA A 62 15.80 -36.23 -11.28
C ALA A 62 14.85 -35.47 -12.19
N GLN A 63 13.64 -36.00 -12.40
CA GLN A 63 12.49 -35.12 -12.61
C GLN A 63 12.37 -34.28 -11.33
N LEU A 64 13.09 -33.15 -11.29
CA LEU A 64 12.69 -32.02 -10.47
C LEU A 64 11.27 -31.71 -10.91
N THR A 65 10.28 -32.16 -10.15
CA THR A 65 8.92 -31.66 -10.25
C THR A 65 9.04 -30.17 -9.98
N ALA A 66 9.22 -29.38 -11.04
CA ALA A 66 9.41 -27.94 -10.95
C ALA A 66 8.09 -27.38 -10.41
N HIS A 67 7.99 -27.31 -9.08
CA HIS A 67 6.86 -26.69 -8.42
C HIS A 67 6.84 -25.24 -8.84
N ARG A 68 5.66 -24.74 -9.22
CA ARG A 68 5.50 -23.33 -9.53
C ARG A 68 5.99 -22.49 -8.34
N PRO A 69 6.52 -21.28 -8.58
CA PRO A 69 6.81 -20.34 -7.51
C PRO A 69 5.60 -20.16 -6.59
N ARG A 70 5.85 -20.12 -5.28
CA ARG A 70 4.81 -19.78 -4.30
C ARG A 70 4.62 -18.28 -4.26
N VAL A 71 3.37 -17.83 -4.23
CA VAL A 71 3.00 -16.41 -4.24
C VAL A 71 2.35 -16.06 -2.89
N GLY A 72 2.97 -15.14 -2.17
CA GLY A 72 2.40 -14.52 -0.98
C GLY A 72 1.81 -13.16 -1.30
N LEU A 73 0.59 -12.88 -0.82
CA LEU A 73 -0.08 -11.59 -0.93
C LEU A 73 -0.12 -10.90 0.44
N VAL A 74 0.33 -9.65 0.52
CA VAL A 74 0.32 -8.86 1.76
C VAL A 74 -0.60 -7.65 1.60
N LEU A 75 -1.60 -7.55 2.48
CA LEU A 75 -2.64 -6.51 2.45
C LEU A 75 -2.52 -5.59 3.66
N SER A 76 -2.20 -4.33 3.43
CA SER A 76 -2.10 -3.33 4.49
C SER A 76 -3.47 -2.96 5.10
N GLY A 77 -3.44 -2.31 6.27
CA GLY A 77 -4.63 -1.63 6.80
C GLY A 77 -4.94 -0.32 6.05
N GLY A 78 -6.10 0.28 6.35
CA GLY A 78 -6.49 1.55 5.73
C GLY A 78 -7.91 2.04 6.03
N GLY A 79 -8.59 1.46 7.03
CA GLY A 79 -9.99 1.75 7.34
C GLY A 79 -10.90 1.51 6.14
N ALA A 80 -11.86 2.41 5.90
CA ALA A 80 -12.80 2.32 4.78
C ALA A 80 -12.12 2.22 3.40
N ARG A 81 -10.95 2.87 3.21
CA ARG A 81 -10.20 2.79 1.95
C ARG A 81 -9.60 1.40 1.68
N GLY A 82 -9.52 0.55 2.70
CA GLY A 82 -9.05 -0.83 2.55
C GLY A 82 -9.94 -1.70 1.65
N ALA A 83 -11.16 -1.25 1.33
CA ALA A 83 -12.01 -1.88 0.31
C ALA A 83 -11.33 -1.95 -1.09
N ALA A 84 -10.33 -1.10 -1.37
CA ALA A 84 -9.55 -1.15 -2.60
C ALA A 84 -8.83 -2.50 -2.80
N HIS A 85 -8.50 -3.23 -1.73
CA HIS A 85 -7.91 -4.57 -1.82
C HIS A 85 -8.79 -5.57 -2.57
N ILE A 86 -10.12 -5.38 -2.53
CA ILE A 86 -11.08 -6.21 -3.28
C ILE A 86 -10.86 -6.04 -4.80
N GLY A 87 -10.56 -4.83 -5.25
CA GLY A 87 -10.23 -4.55 -6.65
C GLY A 87 -8.95 -5.27 -7.09
N VAL A 88 -7.93 -5.29 -6.23
CA VAL A 88 -6.69 -6.04 -6.48
C VAL A 88 -6.98 -7.54 -6.62
N LEU A 89 -7.77 -8.11 -5.71
CA LEU A 89 -8.15 -9.52 -5.75
C LEU A 89 -8.90 -9.88 -7.04
N LYS A 90 -9.84 -9.04 -7.50
CA LYS A 90 -10.55 -9.25 -8.76
C LYS A 90 -9.61 -9.35 -9.96
N ILE A 91 -8.59 -8.48 -10.03
CA ILE A 91 -7.62 -8.51 -11.13
C ILE A 91 -6.70 -9.73 -11.01
N LEU A 92 -6.26 -10.08 -9.80
CA LEU A 92 -5.45 -11.28 -9.58
C LEU A 92 -6.20 -12.57 -9.97
N GLU A 93 -7.50 -12.66 -9.67
CA GLU A 93 -8.37 -13.75 -10.14
C GLU A 93 -8.48 -13.78 -11.66
N GLN A 94 -8.73 -12.64 -12.30
CA GLN A 94 -8.83 -12.53 -13.77
C GLN A 94 -7.53 -12.97 -14.46
N MET A 95 -6.39 -12.59 -13.89
CA MET A 95 -5.06 -12.99 -14.37
C MET A 95 -4.67 -14.43 -13.96
N ARG A 96 -5.50 -15.12 -13.19
CA ARG A 96 -5.26 -16.48 -12.66
C ARG A 96 -3.93 -16.58 -11.89
N VAL A 97 -3.60 -15.55 -11.11
CA VAL A 97 -2.41 -15.56 -10.26
C VAL A 97 -2.68 -16.49 -9.06
N PRO A 98 -1.90 -17.57 -8.87
CA PRO A 98 -2.17 -18.54 -7.82
C PRO A 98 -1.58 -18.08 -6.48
N ILE A 99 -2.42 -17.52 -5.60
CA ILE A 99 -2.03 -17.02 -4.28
C ILE A 99 -1.97 -18.20 -3.29
N ASP A 100 -0.82 -18.43 -2.66
CA ASP A 100 -0.58 -19.53 -1.72
C ASP A 100 -0.71 -19.14 -0.25
N ALA A 101 -0.55 -17.86 0.04
CA ALA A 101 -0.62 -17.33 1.39
C ALA A 101 -1.05 -15.87 1.36
N ILE A 102 -1.84 -15.47 2.37
CA ILE A 102 -2.27 -14.09 2.54
C ILE A 102 -1.94 -13.64 3.96
N ALA A 103 -1.31 -12.48 4.06
CA ALA A 103 -1.12 -11.77 5.32
C ALA A 103 -1.87 -10.43 5.24
N GLY A 104 -2.56 -10.04 6.31
CA GLY A 104 -3.36 -8.82 6.33
C GLY A 104 -3.35 -8.10 7.67
N THR A 105 -3.51 -6.79 7.66
CA THR A 105 -3.69 -5.96 8.88
C THR A 105 -4.99 -5.18 8.81
N SER A 106 -5.76 -5.14 9.91
CA SER A 106 -7.04 -4.40 9.99
C SER A 106 -7.96 -4.75 8.80
N MET A 107 -8.36 -3.78 7.97
CA MET A 107 -9.20 -4.03 6.79
C MET A 107 -8.57 -5.02 5.79
N GLY A 108 -7.25 -5.03 5.65
CA GLY A 108 -6.55 -6.03 4.84
C GLY A 108 -6.67 -7.45 5.40
N ALA A 109 -6.77 -7.60 6.73
CA ALA A 109 -7.01 -8.90 7.37
C ALA A 109 -8.45 -9.37 7.13
N VAL A 110 -9.42 -8.46 7.21
CA VAL A 110 -10.84 -8.77 6.93
C VAL A 110 -11.01 -9.22 5.48
N VAL A 111 -10.57 -8.42 4.53
CA VAL A 111 -10.68 -8.73 3.09
C VAL A 111 -9.87 -9.98 2.74
N GLY A 112 -8.61 -10.05 3.18
CA GLY A 112 -7.73 -11.17 2.90
C GLY A 112 -8.17 -12.48 3.54
N GLY A 113 -8.72 -12.42 4.76
CA GLY A 113 -9.25 -13.59 5.46
C GLY A 113 -10.51 -14.15 4.81
N LEU A 114 -11.45 -13.29 4.42
CA LEU A 114 -12.65 -13.69 3.66
C LEU A 114 -12.27 -14.32 2.32
N TYR A 115 -11.30 -13.75 1.61
CA TYR A 115 -10.83 -14.32 0.36
C TYR A 115 -10.14 -15.68 0.56
N ALA A 116 -9.25 -15.77 1.56
CA ALA A 116 -8.54 -17.00 1.91
C ALA A 116 -9.48 -18.13 2.38
N SER A 117 -10.70 -17.82 2.85
CA SER A 117 -11.71 -18.83 3.19
C SER A 117 -12.40 -19.44 1.97
N GLY A 118 -11.95 -19.13 0.75
CA GLY A 118 -12.45 -19.68 -0.50
C GLY A 118 -13.59 -18.87 -1.14
N LEU A 119 -13.86 -17.66 -0.64
CA LEU A 119 -14.82 -16.76 -1.27
C LEU A 119 -14.19 -16.08 -2.49
N SER A 120 -14.95 -15.96 -3.57
CA SER A 120 -14.51 -15.18 -4.73
C SER A 120 -14.38 -13.70 -4.37
N ALA A 121 -13.54 -12.95 -5.10
CA ALA A 121 -13.41 -11.50 -4.86
C ALA A 121 -14.76 -10.76 -4.98
N ARG A 122 -15.68 -11.29 -5.81
CA ARG A 122 -17.05 -10.78 -5.94
C ARG A 122 -17.91 -11.07 -4.71
N ASP A 123 -17.76 -12.23 -4.08
CA ASP A 123 -18.53 -12.54 -2.86
C ASP A 123 -18.01 -11.76 -1.67
N VAL A 124 -16.69 -11.59 -1.57
CA VAL A 124 -16.07 -10.68 -0.61
C VAL A 124 -16.61 -9.26 -0.79
N GLU A 125 -16.71 -8.76 -2.03
CA GLU A 125 -17.33 -7.46 -2.31
C GLU A 125 -18.76 -7.35 -1.77
N LYS A 126 -19.62 -8.33 -2.08
CA LYS A 126 -21.02 -8.33 -1.63
C LYS A 126 -21.10 -8.23 -0.11
N ILE A 127 -20.35 -9.06 0.61
CA ILE A 127 -20.31 -9.06 2.08
C ILE A 127 -19.82 -7.71 2.59
N MET A 128 -18.74 -7.19 2.01
CA MET A 128 -18.15 -5.93 2.44
C MET A 128 -19.11 -4.73 2.22
N THR A 129 -19.95 -4.78 1.19
CA THR A 129 -20.94 -3.73 0.91
C THR A 129 -22.24 -3.88 1.70
N SER A 130 -22.53 -5.04 2.28
CA SER A 130 -23.75 -5.26 3.08
C SER A 130 -23.58 -4.93 4.56
N ILE A 131 -22.34 -4.79 5.04
CA ILE A 131 -22.04 -4.48 6.44
C ILE A 131 -22.23 -2.99 6.71
N ASN A 132 -22.96 -2.66 7.79
CA ASN A 132 -22.96 -1.31 8.34
C ASN A 132 -21.65 -1.06 9.11
N TRP A 133 -20.68 -0.43 8.45
CA TRP A 133 -19.36 -0.16 9.02
C TRP A 133 -19.38 0.79 10.20
N GLN A 134 -20.36 1.69 10.30
CA GLN A 134 -20.50 2.57 11.45
C GLN A 134 -20.78 1.77 12.71
N ASP A 135 -21.58 0.72 12.63
CA ASP A 135 -21.92 -0.14 13.77
C ASP A 135 -20.80 -1.15 14.06
N ALA A 136 -20.19 -1.72 13.01
CA ALA A 136 -19.11 -2.70 13.15
C ALA A 136 -17.87 -2.16 13.87
N PHE A 137 -17.62 -0.85 13.80
CA PHE A 137 -16.50 -0.18 14.47
C PHE A 137 -16.92 0.67 15.68
N ARG A 138 -18.11 0.47 16.25
CA ARG A 138 -18.48 1.15 17.51
C ARG A 138 -17.67 0.62 18.69
N ASP A 139 -16.85 1.49 19.28
CA ASP A 139 -16.07 1.18 20.50
C ASP A 139 -16.94 0.92 21.74
N ARG A 140 -18.19 1.42 21.75
CA ARG A 140 -19.16 1.21 22.83
C ARG A 140 -20.48 0.70 22.25
N PRO A 141 -20.65 -0.61 22.10
CA PRO A 141 -21.93 -1.18 21.72
C PRO A 141 -22.98 -0.98 22.83
N PRO A 142 -24.28 -1.03 22.51
CA PRO A 142 -25.37 -0.99 23.48
C PRO A 142 -25.14 -1.98 24.64
N ARG A 143 -25.56 -1.60 25.85
CA ARG A 143 -25.31 -2.41 27.06
C ARG A 143 -25.90 -3.81 26.94
N GLU A 144 -27.00 -3.98 26.19
CA GLU A 144 -27.62 -5.28 25.90
C GLU A 144 -26.67 -6.27 25.20
N ASP A 145 -25.87 -5.79 24.24
CA ASP A 145 -24.92 -6.59 23.43
C ASP A 145 -23.63 -6.93 24.17
N LEU A 146 -23.42 -6.39 25.37
CA LEU A 146 -22.25 -6.68 26.18
C LEU A 146 -22.37 -8.04 26.87
N THR A 147 -21.27 -8.79 26.88
CA THR A 147 -21.15 -10.00 27.71
C THR A 147 -21.26 -9.64 29.20
N LEU A 148 -21.75 -10.57 30.03
CA LEU A 148 -21.89 -10.34 31.48
C LEU A 148 -20.57 -9.89 32.12
N ARG A 149 -19.45 -10.47 31.71
CA ARG A 149 -18.11 -10.06 32.14
C ARG A 149 -17.81 -8.59 31.81
N ARG A 150 -18.07 -8.14 30.57
CA ARG A 150 -17.88 -6.74 30.17
C ARG A 150 -18.83 -5.79 30.91
N LYS A 151 -20.05 -6.23 31.19
CA LYS A 151 -21.02 -5.46 31.99
C LYS A 151 -20.50 -5.21 33.41
N GLN A 152 -19.89 -6.21 34.04
CA GLN A 152 -19.30 -6.11 35.38
C GLN A 152 -17.99 -5.30 35.40
N GLU A 153 -17.12 -5.50 34.40
CA GLU A 153 -15.91 -4.68 34.22
C GLU A 153 -16.27 -3.20 34.04
N ASP A 154 -17.32 -2.88 33.27
CA ASP A 154 -17.79 -1.51 33.06
C ASP A 154 -18.41 -0.89 34.33
N GLU A 155 -18.86 -1.69 35.31
CA GLU A 155 -19.30 -1.21 36.63
C GLU A 155 -18.13 -0.87 37.57
N SER A 156 -16.96 -1.46 37.34
CA SER A 156 -15.76 -1.19 38.15
C SER A 156 -15.08 0.16 37.82
N PHE A 157 -15.45 0.79 36.71
CA PHE A 157 -14.95 2.12 36.33
C PHE A 157 -15.82 3.24 36.92
N LEU A 158 -15.34 3.84 38.01
CA LEU A 158 -15.98 4.95 38.73
C LEU A 158 -15.98 6.29 37.96
N VAL A 159 -15.18 6.43 36.89
CA VAL A 159 -15.07 7.65 36.08
C VAL A 159 -15.29 7.33 34.61
N LYS A 160 -16.49 7.64 34.09
CA LYS A 160 -16.91 7.37 32.70
C LYS A 160 -16.90 8.60 31.77
N PHE A 161 -16.30 9.70 32.22
CA PHE A 161 -16.33 10.96 31.48
C PHE A 161 -15.26 10.98 30.38
N PRO A 162 -15.65 11.07 29.08
CA PRO A 162 -14.68 11.31 28.03
C PRO A 162 -14.14 12.74 28.17
N LEU A 163 -12.85 12.88 28.50
CA LEU A 163 -12.15 14.16 28.48
C LEU A 163 -11.91 14.57 27.02
N GLY A 164 -12.63 15.58 26.55
CA GLY A 164 -12.44 16.15 25.22
C GLY A 164 -11.53 17.37 25.26
N VAL A 165 -10.65 17.56 24.28
CA VAL A 165 -9.90 18.80 24.09
C VAL A 165 -10.43 19.49 22.83
N ARG A 166 -10.97 20.71 22.97
CA ARG A 166 -11.41 21.54 21.83
C ARG A 166 -10.77 22.92 21.94
N ALA A 167 -9.98 23.30 20.93
CA ALA A 167 -9.29 24.60 20.87
C ALA A 167 -8.51 24.95 22.15
N GLY A 168 -7.76 23.99 22.70
CA GLY A 168 -6.95 24.18 23.91
C GLY A 168 -7.74 24.23 25.22
N ARG A 169 -9.05 23.99 25.21
CA ARG A 169 -9.88 23.90 26.41
C ARG A 169 -10.29 22.45 26.67
N ILE A 170 -10.21 22.05 27.94
CA ILE A 170 -10.76 20.78 28.41
C ILE A 170 -12.29 20.93 28.46
N LEU A 171 -13.00 20.16 27.64
CA LEU A 171 -14.44 20.03 27.70
C LEU A 171 -14.80 18.99 28.75
N LEU A 172 -15.45 19.46 29.82
CA LEU A 172 -16.17 18.59 30.74
C LEU A 172 -17.55 18.26 30.13
N PRO A 173 -18.02 17.01 30.25
CA PRO A 173 -19.38 16.67 29.90
C PRO A 173 -20.38 17.48 30.74
N LYS A 174 -21.47 17.93 30.12
CA LYS A 174 -22.59 18.57 30.82
C LYS A 174 -23.43 17.54 31.55
#